data_AF-A0A1E3PHK2-F1
#
_entry.id   AF-A0A1E3PHK2-F1
#
_cell.length_a   1.000
_cell.length_b   1.000
_cell.length_c   1.000
_cell.angle_alpha   90.00
_cell.angle_beta   90.00
_cell.angle_gamma   90.00
#
_symmetry.space_group_name_H-M   'P 1'
#
loop_
_entity.id
_entity.type
_entity.pdbx_description
1 polymer ?
#
loop_
_entity_poly.entity_id
_entity_poly.type
_entity_poly.pdbx_seq_one_letter_code
_entity_poly.pdbx_strand_id
1 'polypeptide(L)'
;MSASLSKPPTEIGCPIPAHTPHAVSVTLPTWAANVGYEEGEDWVVSKMTSGYPRFFVHFKIKELCQWAEDIYGREGEKCFIYPAYSVARRCRDFIKQYSASTSAVRILQLATPLPATETSVNSNDTDTDNNPIQAEISIVFFPAADFSLAKQYWQHSGEGISSRFGEYCLGQFVQSQVGVSPHRALSYSQHHERNNNSGNKKAPTEETAVVDDSGRSQEHSAYLEERFGRNLNLSFVAEAKAALRRRISGNINECQKTGYSQSAALSEDDVYLYPCGMAAIFSAHRMLLGCRPNEKSVCFGFPYVDSLNILRKFGPGVHFFGMGDTSDLDAIEKLLSGGERILCLFCEFPGNPLLKSPDLVRIRKLADEYDFAVIVDETIGNFINTHVLPYADVVVSSLTKVFSGDSNVMGGSLVLNPHSRYYFIFKETLTHQYEDTFWAEDAIYLERNSRDFCHRNSRINVNTEAAVNIFLNNPNVKDVFYPKINDTRALYDQCRTPNGGYGGLLSIVFHKPENAVKFFDAVETAKGPSLGTNFTLTSPYAILAHYGELDWAEQYGVDRNLVRIAVGIEKESELMKVFEDALALLEQ
;
A
#
# COMPACT_ATOMS: atom_id res chain seq x y z
N MET A 1 -4.60 13.54 -18.80
CA MET A 1 -6.06 13.44 -18.94
C MET A 1 -6.69 14.19 -17.78
N SER A 2 -7.57 15.17 -18.01
CA SER A 2 -8.32 15.84 -16.93
C SER A 2 -9.55 14.98 -16.63
N ALA A 3 -9.55 14.24 -15.51
CA ALA A 3 -10.76 13.55 -15.07
C ALA A 3 -11.75 14.60 -14.55
N SER A 4 -12.99 14.63 -15.08
CA SER A 4 -14.07 15.36 -14.40
C SER A 4 -14.34 14.67 -13.06
N LEU A 5 -14.67 15.42 -12.02
CA LEU A 5 -15.04 14.86 -10.71
C LEU A 5 -16.24 13.89 -10.87
N SER A 6 -15.96 12.59 -10.89
CA SER A 6 -17.00 11.59 -10.61
C SER A 6 -17.44 11.80 -9.16
N LYS A 7 -18.75 11.89 -8.92
CA LYS A 7 -19.27 12.02 -7.55
C LYS A 7 -18.69 10.90 -6.67
N PRO A 8 -18.08 11.23 -5.51
CA PRO A 8 -17.51 10.22 -4.64
C PRO A 8 -18.62 9.29 -4.12
N PRO A 9 -18.31 8.01 -3.84
CA PRO A 9 -19.24 7.13 -3.17
C PRO A 9 -19.58 7.66 -1.77
N THR A 10 -20.87 7.70 -1.44
CA THR A 10 -21.38 8.21 -0.15
C THR A 10 -22.00 7.13 0.73
N GLU A 11 -22.19 5.91 0.20
CA GLU A 11 -22.75 4.80 0.94
C GLU A 11 -21.68 4.14 1.83
N ILE A 12 -22.01 3.95 3.10
CA ILE A 12 -21.12 3.34 4.10
C ILE A 12 -20.69 1.95 3.65
N GLY A 13 -19.40 1.67 3.72
CA GLY A 13 -18.87 0.34 3.46
C GLY A 13 -18.68 0.01 1.97
N CYS A 14 -19.01 0.92 1.06
CA CYS A 14 -18.72 0.78 -0.37
C CYS A 14 -17.22 0.93 -0.66
N PRO A 15 -16.69 0.22 -1.67
CA PRO A 15 -15.29 0.36 -2.09
C PRO A 15 -14.99 1.76 -2.66
N ILE A 16 -13.74 2.19 -2.51
CA ILE A 16 -13.21 3.40 -3.15
C ILE A 16 -12.02 3.04 -4.08
N PRO A 17 -12.15 3.21 -5.40
CA PRO A 17 -13.30 3.74 -6.14
C PRO A 17 -14.51 2.79 -6.12
N ALA A 18 -15.70 3.33 -6.38
CA ALA A 18 -16.92 2.55 -6.47
C ALA A 18 -16.79 1.41 -7.50
N HIS A 19 -17.45 0.28 -7.24
CA HIS A 19 -17.46 -0.91 -8.11
C HIS A 19 -16.07 -1.49 -8.43
N THR A 20 -15.07 -1.23 -7.59
CA THR A 20 -13.73 -1.82 -7.73
C THR A 20 -13.62 -3.06 -6.82
N PRO A 21 -13.59 -4.29 -7.36
CA PRO A 21 -13.65 -5.53 -6.56
C PRO A 21 -12.48 -5.71 -5.58
N HIS A 22 -11.32 -5.13 -5.87
CA HIS A 22 -10.12 -5.21 -5.05
C HIS A 22 -9.67 -3.83 -4.57
N ALA A 23 -10.65 -2.95 -4.28
CA ALA A 23 -10.36 -1.63 -3.75
C ALA A 23 -9.53 -1.73 -2.47
N VAL A 24 -8.57 -0.81 -2.33
CA VAL A 24 -7.73 -0.72 -1.11
C VAL A 24 -8.24 0.36 -0.16
N SER A 25 -9.48 0.80 -0.31
CA SER A 25 -10.14 1.77 0.56
C SER A 25 -11.66 1.56 0.56
N VAL A 26 -12.33 2.20 1.52
CA VAL A 26 -13.76 2.05 1.83
C VAL A 26 -14.37 3.37 2.26
N THR A 27 -15.64 3.56 1.93
CA THR A 27 -16.40 4.76 2.24
C THR A 27 -16.86 4.81 3.69
N LEU A 28 -16.42 5.85 4.41
CA LEU A 28 -16.89 6.27 5.73
C LEU A 28 -17.26 7.77 5.64
N PRO A 29 -18.50 8.08 5.23
CA PRO A 29 -18.88 9.37 4.65
C PRO A 29 -19.08 10.50 5.66
N THR A 30 -19.23 10.16 6.95
CA THR A 30 -19.47 11.11 8.04
C THR A 30 -18.56 10.81 9.23
N TRP A 31 -18.30 11.82 10.06
CA TRP A 31 -17.49 11.67 11.26
C TRP A 31 -18.06 10.58 12.18
N ALA A 32 -19.38 10.59 12.35
CA ALA A 32 -20.11 9.57 13.10
C ALA A 32 -19.90 8.16 12.53
N ALA A 33 -19.81 7.99 11.21
CA ALA A 33 -19.52 6.68 10.62
C ALA A 33 -18.07 6.23 10.90
N ASN A 34 -17.11 7.15 11.01
CA ASN A 34 -15.74 6.83 11.38
C ASN A 34 -15.66 6.40 12.86
N VAL A 35 -16.36 7.12 13.76
CA VAL A 35 -16.48 6.72 15.17
C VAL A 35 -17.19 5.37 15.32
N GLY A 36 -18.35 5.20 14.67
CA GLY A 36 -19.11 3.95 14.73
C GLY A 36 -18.36 2.75 14.13
N TYR A 37 -17.46 2.97 13.17
CA TYR A 37 -16.56 1.92 12.68
C TYR A 37 -15.60 1.45 13.78
N GLU A 38 -14.97 2.39 14.49
CA GLU A 38 -14.00 2.09 15.56
C GLU A 38 -14.64 1.54 16.83
N GLU A 39 -15.88 1.97 17.14
CA GLU A 39 -16.68 1.44 18.26
C GLU A 39 -17.36 0.11 17.94
N GLY A 40 -17.31 -0.34 16.69
CA GLY A 40 -17.94 -1.59 16.26
C GLY A 40 -19.47 -1.52 16.20
N GLU A 41 -20.05 -0.34 15.97
CA GLU A 41 -21.49 -0.15 15.92
C GLU A 41 -22.11 -0.83 14.68
N ASP A 42 -23.18 -1.61 14.92
CA ASP A 42 -23.79 -2.45 13.89
C ASP A 42 -24.23 -1.68 12.64
N TRP A 43 -24.74 -0.45 12.79
CA TRP A 43 -25.23 0.35 11.66
C TRP A 43 -24.13 0.76 10.65
N VAL A 44 -22.85 0.66 11.05
CA VAL A 44 -21.66 0.82 10.20
C VAL A 44 -21.12 -0.55 9.80
N VAL A 45 -20.75 -1.39 10.79
CA VAL A 45 -20.02 -2.64 10.54
C VAL A 45 -20.81 -3.60 9.68
N SER A 46 -22.14 -3.68 9.83
CA SER A 46 -22.98 -4.57 9.03
C SER A 46 -23.05 -4.17 7.55
N LYS A 47 -22.65 -2.95 7.21
CA LYS A 47 -22.64 -2.43 5.83
C LYS A 47 -21.26 -2.51 5.17
N MET A 48 -20.22 -2.88 5.92
CA MET A 48 -18.85 -2.96 5.39
C MET A 48 -18.71 -4.10 4.38
N THR A 49 -18.77 -3.77 3.10
CA THR A 49 -18.51 -4.72 2.00
C THR A 49 -17.04 -4.78 1.58
N SER A 50 -16.29 -3.72 1.88
CA SER A 50 -14.87 -3.56 1.60
C SER A 50 -14.14 -2.94 2.80
N GLY A 51 -12.82 -2.83 2.72
CA GLY A 51 -11.98 -2.16 3.70
C GLY A 51 -10.51 -2.15 3.26
N TYR A 52 -9.66 -1.49 4.04
CA TYR A 52 -8.22 -1.55 3.76
C TYR A 52 -7.70 -2.98 4.03
N PRO A 53 -7.11 -3.71 3.06
CA PRO A 53 -6.96 -5.17 3.11
C PRO A 53 -6.19 -5.76 4.32
N ARG A 54 -5.37 -4.97 5.01
CA ARG A 54 -4.66 -5.42 6.23
C ARG A 54 -5.52 -5.33 7.49
N PHE A 55 -6.41 -4.35 7.59
CA PHE A 55 -7.33 -4.20 8.74
C PHE A 55 -8.63 -4.98 8.49
N PHE A 56 -9.12 -4.94 7.25
CA PHE A 56 -10.31 -5.67 6.82
C PHE A 56 -9.91 -6.84 5.91
N VAL A 57 -10.10 -8.07 6.39
CA VAL A 57 -9.81 -9.27 5.59
C VAL A 57 -10.89 -9.37 4.52
N HIS A 58 -10.48 -9.29 3.26
CA HIS A 58 -11.36 -9.27 2.10
C HIS A 58 -12.27 -10.52 2.04
N PHE A 59 -13.49 -10.36 1.53
CA PHE A 59 -14.48 -11.45 1.51
C PHE A 59 -14.01 -12.68 0.73
N LYS A 60 -13.30 -12.50 -0.40
CA LYS A 60 -12.65 -13.61 -1.13
C LYS A 60 -11.62 -14.38 -0.30
N ILE A 61 -10.87 -13.68 0.56
CA ILE A 61 -9.92 -14.35 1.46
C ILE A 61 -10.70 -15.10 2.56
N LYS A 62 -11.77 -14.51 3.09
CA LYS A 62 -12.65 -15.19 4.06
C LYS A 62 -13.32 -16.43 3.48
N GLU A 63 -13.83 -16.36 2.24
CA GLU A 63 -14.38 -17.51 1.50
C GLU A 63 -13.33 -18.62 1.35
N LEU A 64 -12.08 -18.27 1.00
CA LEU A 64 -11.00 -19.25 0.88
C LEU A 64 -10.61 -19.86 2.24
N CYS A 65 -10.57 -19.06 3.30
CA CYS A 65 -10.33 -19.56 4.66
C CYS A 65 -11.45 -20.49 5.12
N GLN A 66 -12.72 -20.13 4.86
CA GLN A 66 -13.87 -20.95 5.20
C GLN A 66 -13.83 -22.29 4.44
N TRP A 67 -13.54 -22.26 3.14
CA TRP A 67 -13.34 -23.48 2.35
C TRP A 67 -12.24 -24.38 2.93
N ALA A 68 -11.10 -23.79 3.33
CA ALA A 68 -10.01 -24.53 3.94
C ALA A 68 -10.38 -25.11 5.32
N GLU A 69 -11.15 -24.38 6.12
CA GLU A 69 -11.71 -24.83 7.40
C GLU A 69 -12.67 -26.01 7.21
N ASP A 70 -13.55 -25.96 6.21
CA ASP A 70 -14.56 -26.99 5.97
C ASP A 70 -13.94 -28.31 5.50
N ILE A 71 -12.89 -28.26 4.67
CA ILE A 71 -12.27 -29.46 4.10
C ILE A 71 -11.15 -30.02 5.00
N TYR A 72 -10.33 -29.15 5.58
CA TYR A 72 -9.09 -29.56 6.26
C TYR A 72 -9.04 -29.14 7.73
N GLY A 73 -9.99 -28.33 8.21
CA GLY A 73 -10.03 -27.85 9.59
C GLY A 73 -10.44 -28.94 10.58
N ARG A 74 -10.04 -28.76 11.84
CA ARG A 74 -10.52 -29.56 12.97
C ARG A 74 -11.49 -28.74 13.80
N GLU A 75 -12.29 -29.40 14.63
CA GLU A 75 -13.22 -28.72 15.53
C GLU A 75 -12.50 -27.67 16.39
N GLY A 76 -13.03 -26.45 16.41
CA GLY A 76 -12.47 -25.32 17.15
C GLY A 76 -11.26 -24.62 16.50
N GLU A 77 -10.83 -25.03 15.29
CA GLU A 77 -9.78 -24.33 14.54
C GLU A 77 -10.35 -23.22 13.64
N LYS A 78 -9.53 -22.20 13.42
CA LYS A 78 -9.66 -21.18 12.37
C LYS A 78 -8.37 -21.13 11.57
N CYS A 79 -8.39 -20.50 10.40
CA CYS A 79 -7.18 -20.38 9.60
C CYS A 79 -6.94 -19.01 8.95
N PHE A 80 -5.67 -18.78 8.61
CA PHE A 80 -5.22 -17.74 7.68
C PHE A 80 -4.32 -18.37 6.62
N ILE A 81 -4.32 -17.76 5.44
CA ILE A 81 -3.66 -18.29 4.24
C ILE A 81 -2.54 -17.34 3.82
N TYR A 82 -1.37 -17.91 3.53
CA TYR A 82 -0.15 -17.19 3.21
C TYR A 82 0.41 -17.65 1.87
N PRO A 83 1.15 -16.78 1.16
CA PRO A 83 1.68 -17.07 -0.18
C PRO A 83 2.85 -18.06 -0.17
N ALA A 84 3.42 -18.37 1.00
CA ALA A 84 4.60 -19.21 1.13
C ALA A 84 4.68 -19.92 2.49
N TYR A 85 5.35 -21.07 2.52
CA TYR A 85 5.57 -21.83 3.75
C TYR A 85 6.43 -21.06 4.75
N SER A 86 7.43 -20.32 4.27
CA SER A 86 8.32 -19.53 5.12
C SER A 86 7.52 -18.48 5.92
N VAL A 87 6.52 -17.86 5.28
CA VAL A 87 5.60 -16.88 5.88
C VAL A 87 4.66 -17.56 6.88
N ALA A 88 4.04 -18.66 6.48
CA ALA A 88 3.16 -19.44 7.35
C ALA A 88 3.89 -19.92 8.62
N ARG A 89 5.16 -20.31 8.49
CA ARG A 89 6.03 -20.69 9.61
C ARG A 89 6.23 -19.52 10.58
N ARG A 90 6.53 -18.32 10.07
CA ARG A 90 6.67 -17.11 10.90
C ARG A 90 5.38 -16.76 11.63
N CYS A 91 4.22 -16.85 10.97
CA CYS A 91 2.92 -16.66 11.63
C CYS A 91 2.71 -17.68 12.76
N ARG A 92 2.95 -18.97 12.48
CA ARG A 92 2.84 -20.03 13.48
C ARG A 92 3.75 -19.77 14.69
N ASP A 93 5.00 -19.40 14.44
CA ASP A 93 5.98 -19.16 15.49
C ASP A 93 5.60 -17.91 16.31
N PHE A 94 5.04 -16.86 15.68
CA PHE A 94 4.46 -15.71 16.36
C PHE A 94 3.30 -16.09 17.27
N ILE A 95 2.32 -16.87 16.78
CA ILE A 95 1.18 -17.32 17.60
C ILE A 95 1.70 -18.14 18.79
N LYS A 96 2.64 -19.07 18.57
CA LYS A 96 3.21 -19.89 19.64
C LYS A 96 3.96 -19.09 20.69
N GLN A 97 4.58 -17.98 20.31
CA GLN A 97 5.31 -17.10 21.22
C GLN A 97 4.36 -16.34 22.16
N TYR A 98 3.20 -15.92 21.66
CA TYR A 98 2.29 -15.02 22.39
C TYR A 98 1.01 -15.69 22.91
N SER A 99 0.68 -16.90 22.46
CA SER A 99 -0.49 -17.64 22.93
C SER A 99 -0.24 -18.18 24.34
N ALA A 100 -1.28 -18.11 25.17
CA ALA A 100 -1.31 -18.78 26.48
C ALA A 100 -1.53 -20.31 26.36
N SER A 101 -1.95 -20.78 25.18
CA SER A 101 -2.24 -22.18 24.90
C SER A 101 -1.03 -22.88 24.29
N THR A 102 -0.65 -24.05 24.81
CA THR A 102 0.41 -24.88 24.23
C THR A 102 -0.05 -25.68 22.98
N SER A 103 -1.18 -25.31 22.37
CA SER A 103 -1.91 -26.11 21.38
C SER A 103 -1.37 -26.00 19.93
N ALA A 104 -1.76 -27.00 19.14
CA ALA A 104 -1.19 -27.42 17.86
C ALA A 104 -1.44 -26.46 16.68
N VAL A 105 -0.78 -25.29 16.66
CA VAL A 105 -0.72 -24.48 15.43
C VAL A 105 0.01 -25.27 14.34
N ARG A 106 -0.68 -25.58 13.25
CA ARG A 106 -0.22 -26.46 12.16
C ARG A 106 -0.31 -25.79 10.81
N ILE A 107 0.51 -26.27 9.87
CA ILE A 107 0.59 -25.72 8.51
C ILE A 107 0.21 -26.82 7.53
N LEU A 108 -0.64 -26.49 6.56
CA LEU A 108 -0.94 -27.30 5.39
C LEU A 108 -0.47 -26.54 4.15
N GLN A 109 0.28 -27.20 3.27
CA GLN A 109 0.64 -26.64 1.96
C GLN A 109 -0.26 -27.23 0.89
N LEU A 110 -0.81 -26.38 0.03
CA LEU A 110 -1.57 -26.78 -1.15
C LEU A 110 -0.98 -26.05 -2.37
N ALA A 111 -1.10 -26.68 -3.54
CA ALA A 111 -0.76 -26.05 -4.80
C ALA A 111 -1.94 -26.21 -5.76
N THR A 112 -2.22 -25.17 -6.55
CA THR A 112 -3.18 -25.28 -7.65
C THR A 112 -2.68 -26.29 -8.70
N PRO A 113 -3.56 -26.85 -9.55
CA PRO A 113 -3.14 -27.75 -10.63
C PRO A 113 -2.08 -27.10 -11.53
N LEU A 114 -1.15 -27.90 -12.06
CA LEU A 114 -0.19 -27.44 -13.05
C LEU A 114 -0.94 -26.97 -14.32
N PRO A 115 -0.46 -25.92 -15.00
CA PRO A 115 -0.94 -25.60 -16.34
C PRO A 115 -0.84 -26.83 -17.25
N ALA A 116 -1.88 -27.09 -18.05
CA ALA A 116 -1.84 -28.15 -19.04
C ALA A 116 -0.66 -27.87 -20.00
N THR A 117 0.26 -28.83 -20.14
CA THR A 117 1.36 -28.73 -21.11
C THR A 117 0.81 -28.56 -22.52
N GLU A 118 1.48 -27.76 -23.36
CA GLU A 118 1.10 -27.32 -24.72
C GLU A 118 0.69 -28.41 -25.72
N THR A 119 0.73 -29.69 -25.37
CA THR A 119 0.38 -30.83 -26.23
C THR A 119 -1.12 -31.11 -26.38
N SER A 120 -2.01 -30.28 -25.84
CA SER A 120 -3.47 -30.48 -25.97
C SER A 120 -4.30 -29.23 -26.28
N VAL A 121 -3.72 -28.20 -26.88
CA VAL A 121 -4.51 -27.07 -27.40
C VAL A 121 -4.98 -27.40 -28.81
N ASN A 122 -6.23 -27.87 -28.94
CA ASN A 122 -6.93 -27.82 -30.22
C ASN A 122 -7.08 -26.34 -30.60
N SER A 123 -6.58 -25.99 -31.79
CA SER A 123 -6.37 -24.63 -32.28
C SER A 123 -7.64 -23.82 -32.64
N ASN A 124 -8.76 -24.05 -31.96
CA ASN A 124 -10.04 -23.39 -32.26
C ASN A 124 -10.73 -22.70 -31.05
N ASP A 125 -10.14 -22.74 -29.84
CA ASP A 125 -10.66 -21.95 -28.71
C ASP A 125 -9.94 -20.60 -28.65
N THR A 126 -10.68 -19.52 -28.94
CA THR A 126 -10.19 -18.13 -28.89
C THR A 126 -10.13 -17.55 -27.47
N ASP A 127 -10.30 -18.36 -26.43
CA ASP A 127 -10.28 -17.97 -25.01
C ASP A 127 -8.97 -18.37 -24.27
N THR A 128 -7.94 -18.84 -25.00
CA THR A 128 -6.67 -19.36 -24.45
C THR A 128 -5.68 -18.29 -23.95
N ASP A 129 -6.10 -17.06 -23.65
CA ASP A 129 -5.19 -15.95 -23.30
C ASP A 129 -4.78 -15.89 -21.81
N ASN A 130 -5.35 -16.76 -20.95
CA ASN A 130 -5.00 -16.87 -19.53
C ASN A 130 -4.49 -18.29 -19.21
N ASN A 131 -3.23 -18.59 -19.53
CA ASN A 131 -2.62 -19.83 -19.04
C ASN A 131 -2.54 -19.78 -17.50
N PRO A 132 -3.17 -20.73 -16.78
CA PRO A 132 -3.16 -20.73 -15.32
C PRO A 132 -1.73 -20.95 -14.82
N ILE A 133 -1.26 -20.11 -13.89
CA ILE A 133 0.02 -20.33 -13.22
C ILE A 133 -0.18 -21.25 -12.01
N GLN A 134 0.75 -22.18 -11.78
CA GLN A 134 0.72 -22.92 -10.52
C GLN A 134 0.95 -21.94 -9.37
N ALA A 135 0.06 -21.97 -8.39
CA ALA A 135 0.13 -21.13 -7.21
C ALA A 135 0.16 -22.01 -5.97
N GLU A 136 1.17 -21.78 -5.12
CA GLU A 136 1.31 -22.45 -3.84
C GLU A 136 0.72 -21.57 -2.73
N ILE A 137 -0.03 -22.19 -1.83
CA ILE A 137 -0.53 -21.54 -0.62
C ILE A 137 -0.16 -22.36 0.61
N SER A 138 0.05 -21.66 1.71
CA SER A 138 0.29 -22.26 3.02
C SER A 138 -0.76 -21.79 4.01
N ILE A 139 -1.52 -22.74 4.53
CA ILE A 139 -2.65 -22.51 5.43
C ILE A 139 -2.19 -22.75 6.86
N VAL A 140 -2.29 -21.74 7.72
CA VAL A 140 -1.99 -21.85 9.16
C VAL A 140 -3.30 -22.06 9.89
N PHE A 141 -3.50 -23.27 10.43
CA PHE A 141 -4.61 -23.56 11.33
C PHE A 141 -4.19 -23.31 12.77
N PHE A 142 -5.04 -22.61 13.52
CA PHE A 142 -4.84 -22.24 14.93
C PHE A 142 -6.17 -22.34 15.71
N PRO A 143 -6.13 -22.47 17.04
CA PRO A 143 -7.33 -22.42 17.88
C PRO A 143 -8.09 -21.11 17.67
N ALA A 144 -9.43 -21.15 17.59
CA ALA A 144 -10.25 -19.96 17.39
C ALA A 144 -10.00 -18.85 18.43
N ALA A 145 -9.60 -19.21 19.66
CA ALA A 145 -9.21 -18.28 20.72
C ALA A 145 -7.98 -17.43 20.36
N ASP A 146 -7.08 -17.92 19.49
CA ASP A 146 -5.87 -17.23 19.04
C ASP A 146 -6.09 -16.37 17.79
N PHE A 147 -7.34 -16.20 17.34
CA PHE A 147 -7.66 -15.43 16.13
C PHE A 147 -7.12 -13.99 16.20
N SER A 148 -7.18 -13.35 17.37
CA SER A 148 -6.66 -12.00 17.57
C SER A 148 -5.14 -11.92 17.36
N LEU A 149 -4.38 -12.94 17.78
CA LEU A 149 -2.93 -13.02 17.56
C LEU A 149 -2.62 -13.26 16.08
N ALA A 150 -3.33 -14.19 15.44
CA ALA A 150 -3.12 -14.49 14.02
C ALA A 150 -3.48 -13.27 13.14
N LYS A 151 -4.54 -12.55 13.50
CA LYS A 151 -4.95 -11.28 12.88
C LYS A 151 -3.89 -10.18 13.08
N GLN A 152 -3.27 -10.09 14.26
CA GLN A 152 -2.17 -9.14 14.50
C GLN A 152 -0.96 -9.45 13.61
N TYR A 153 -0.59 -10.72 13.44
CA TYR A 153 0.48 -11.09 12.50
C TYR A 153 0.11 -10.69 11.07
N TRP A 154 -1.10 -11.03 10.61
CA TRP A 154 -1.63 -10.63 9.30
C TRP A 154 -1.51 -9.13 9.05
N GLN A 155 -1.99 -8.34 10.01
CA GLN A 155 -2.01 -6.90 9.92
C GLN A 155 -0.59 -6.31 9.92
N HIS A 156 0.21 -6.60 10.95
CA HIS A 156 1.48 -5.90 11.13
C HIS A 156 2.56 -6.37 10.16
N SER A 157 2.67 -7.68 9.89
CA SER A 157 3.68 -8.18 8.93
C SER A 157 3.33 -7.80 7.49
N GLY A 158 2.03 -7.70 7.15
CA GLY A 158 1.57 -7.45 5.79
C GLY A 158 1.90 -8.57 4.78
N GLU A 159 2.33 -9.75 5.25
CA GLU A 159 2.74 -10.88 4.40
C GLU A 159 1.58 -11.81 3.99
N GLY A 160 0.33 -11.44 4.27
CA GLY A 160 -0.86 -12.19 3.85
C GLY A 160 -1.08 -12.19 2.34
N ILE A 161 -1.91 -13.11 1.84
CA ILE A 161 -2.32 -13.10 0.43
C ILE A 161 -3.19 -11.87 0.09
N SER A 162 -3.15 -11.43 -1.16
CA SER A 162 -4.04 -10.37 -1.65
C SER A 162 -5.44 -10.90 -1.97
N SER A 163 -6.39 -9.99 -2.18
CA SER A 163 -7.75 -10.35 -2.60
C SER A 163 -7.80 -11.02 -3.97
N ARG A 164 -6.95 -10.58 -4.92
CA ARG A 164 -6.80 -11.21 -6.25
C ARG A 164 -6.25 -12.61 -6.13
N PHE A 165 -5.21 -12.79 -5.30
CA PHE A 165 -4.64 -14.11 -5.10
C PHE A 165 -5.67 -15.06 -4.44
N GLY A 166 -6.40 -14.58 -3.43
CA GLY A 166 -7.49 -15.35 -2.80
C GLY A 166 -8.57 -15.76 -3.80
N GLU A 167 -8.99 -14.84 -4.68
CA GLU A 167 -9.97 -15.13 -5.73
C GLU A 167 -9.45 -16.15 -6.76
N TYR A 168 -8.20 -16.01 -7.20
CA TYR A 168 -7.55 -16.98 -8.09
C TYR A 168 -7.55 -18.39 -7.48
N CYS A 169 -7.10 -18.52 -6.23
CA CYS A 169 -7.09 -19.80 -5.52
C CYS A 169 -8.48 -20.40 -5.36
N LEU A 170 -9.50 -19.59 -5.04
CA LEU A 170 -10.88 -20.07 -4.97
C LEU A 170 -11.35 -20.64 -6.31
N GLY A 171 -11.08 -19.92 -7.41
CA GLY A 171 -11.39 -20.39 -8.75
C GLY A 171 -10.75 -21.75 -9.04
N GLN A 172 -9.46 -21.90 -8.73
CA GLN A 172 -8.73 -23.14 -9.00
C GLN A 172 -9.14 -24.30 -8.09
N PHE A 173 -9.22 -24.09 -6.77
CA PHE A 173 -9.48 -25.19 -5.82
C PHE A 173 -10.95 -25.61 -5.78
N VAL A 174 -11.88 -24.66 -5.80
CA VAL A 174 -13.32 -24.95 -5.65
C VAL A 174 -13.88 -25.51 -6.95
N GLN A 175 -13.53 -24.93 -8.10
CA GLN A 175 -14.09 -25.38 -9.39
C GLN A 175 -13.52 -26.75 -9.81
N SER A 176 -12.27 -27.05 -9.47
CA SER A 176 -11.66 -28.37 -9.74
C SER A 176 -12.31 -29.51 -8.93
N GLN A 177 -12.96 -29.21 -7.80
CA GLN A 177 -13.65 -30.20 -6.98
C GLN A 177 -15.09 -30.50 -7.44
N VAL A 178 -15.68 -29.69 -8.33
CA VAL A 178 -17.03 -29.95 -8.89
C VAL A 178 -17.04 -31.20 -9.80
N GLY A 179 -15.87 -31.76 -10.13
CA GLY A 179 -15.72 -33.08 -10.76
C GLY A 179 -15.81 -34.28 -9.82
N VAL A 180 -15.87 -34.08 -8.49
CA VAL A 180 -16.03 -35.14 -7.49
C VAL A 180 -17.35 -34.93 -6.76
N SER A 181 -18.40 -35.59 -7.24
CA SER A 181 -19.76 -35.47 -6.70
C SER A 181 -19.84 -35.66 -5.18
N PRO A 182 -20.38 -34.67 -4.44
CA PRO A 182 -21.16 -34.94 -3.25
C PRO A 182 -22.63 -35.01 -3.66
N HIS A 183 -23.35 -35.95 -3.08
CA HIS A 183 -24.75 -36.21 -3.35
C HIS A 183 -25.66 -34.96 -3.38
N ARG A 184 -26.32 -34.75 -4.53
CA ARG A 184 -27.74 -34.40 -4.70
C ARG A 184 -28.26 -33.15 -3.96
N ALA A 185 -28.34 -32.02 -4.67
CA ALA A 185 -29.35 -30.98 -4.40
C ALA A 185 -29.71 -30.17 -5.66
N LEU A 186 -30.91 -30.45 -6.16
CA LEU A 186 -31.94 -29.55 -6.70
C LEU A 186 -31.59 -28.55 -7.83
N SER A 187 -32.20 -28.84 -8.99
CA SER A 187 -32.28 -28.02 -10.20
C SER A 187 -32.99 -26.68 -9.99
N TYR A 188 -32.37 -25.60 -10.50
CA TYR A 188 -33.08 -24.39 -10.90
C TYR A 188 -32.78 -24.13 -12.38
N SER A 189 -33.78 -24.33 -13.22
CA SER A 189 -33.76 -24.04 -14.66
C SER A 189 -34.18 -22.59 -14.91
N GLN A 190 -33.27 -21.78 -15.45
CA GLN A 190 -33.62 -20.52 -16.11
C GLN A 190 -33.58 -20.72 -17.63
N HIS A 191 -34.75 -20.59 -18.25
CA HIS A 191 -34.93 -20.51 -19.68
C HIS A 191 -34.41 -19.17 -20.21
N HIS A 192 -33.49 -19.20 -21.18
CA HIS A 192 -33.30 -18.11 -22.12
C HIS A 192 -33.31 -18.67 -23.55
N GLU A 193 -34.38 -18.33 -24.27
CA GLU A 193 -34.54 -18.59 -25.70
C GLU A 193 -33.63 -17.67 -26.51
N ARG A 194 -32.84 -18.28 -27.41
CA ARG A 194 -32.18 -17.62 -28.54
C ARG A 194 -33.20 -17.34 -29.62
N ASN A 195 -33.18 -16.15 -30.19
CA ASN A 195 -33.72 -15.95 -31.54
C ASN A 195 -32.72 -15.19 -32.42
N ASN A 196 -32.35 -15.86 -33.51
CA ASN A 196 -31.55 -15.36 -34.62
C ASN A 196 -32.32 -14.31 -35.42
N ASN A 197 -31.64 -13.28 -35.92
CA ASN A 197 -31.96 -12.81 -37.26
C ASN A 197 -30.77 -12.17 -37.99
N SER A 198 -30.64 -12.58 -39.25
CA SER A 198 -29.61 -12.27 -40.24
C SER A 198 -29.79 -10.92 -40.93
N GLY A 199 -28.69 -10.32 -41.41
CA GLY A 199 -28.75 -9.18 -42.33
C GLY A 199 -27.39 -8.80 -42.95
N ASN A 200 -27.11 -9.38 -44.13
CA ASN A 200 -25.99 -9.06 -45.04
C ASN A 200 -25.86 -7.57 -45.42
N LYS A 201 -24.63 -7.08 -45.61
CA LYS A 201 -24.23 -6.21 -46.75
C LYS A 201 -22.69 -6.10 -46.90
N LYS A 202 -22.28 -6.00 -48.18
CA LYS A 202 -20.93 -6.18 -48.77
C LYS A 202 -20.01 -4.93 -48.68
N ALA A 203 -18.72 -5.21 -48.91
CA ALA A 203 -17.49 -4.40 -48.97
C ALA A 203 -17.46 -3.25 -50.03
N PRO A 204 -16.38 -2.44 -50.17
CA PRO A 204 -15.12 -2.89 -50.80
C PRO A 204 -13.78 -2.37 -50.21
N THR A 205 -12.73 -3.07 -50.62
CA THR A 205 -11.26 -2.91 -50.54
C THR A 205 -10.69 -1.67 -51.24
N GLU A 206 -9.53 -1.16 -50.79
CA GLU A 206 -8.31 -0.99 -51.63
C GLU A 206 -7.06 -0.53 -50.84
N GLU A 207 -5.90 -0.82 -51.44
CA GLU A 207 -4.52 -0.91 -50.95
C GLU A 207 -3.80 0.45 -50.77
N THR A 208 -2.75 0.50 -49.93
CA THR A 208 -1.36 0.78 -50.36
C THR A 208 -0.38 0.80 -49.17
N ALA A 209 0.74 0.10 -49.34
CA ALA A 209 1.86 0.07 -48.41
C ALA A 209 2.93 1.09 -48.84
N VAL A 210 3.50 1.83 -47.87
CA VAL A 210 4.82 2.47 -47.97
C VAL A 210 5.53 2.25 -46.63
N VAL A 211 6.70 1.64 -46.71
CA VAL A 211 7.60 1.31 -45.60
C VAL A 211 8.46 2.54 -45.30
N ASP A 212 8.47 3.03 -44.06
CA ASP A 212 9.52 3.91 -43.54
C ASP A 212 9.99 3.42 -42.16
N ASP A 213 11.30 3.24 -42.04
CA ASP A 213 12.01 2.50 -41.00
C ASP A 213 12.41 3.45 -39.85
N SER A 214 11.45 3.76 -38.97
CA SER A 214 11.74 4.45 -37.69
C SER A 214 10.75 4.14 -36.54
N GLY A 215 9.89 3.12 -36.67
CA GLY A 215 8.74 2.87 -35.78
C GLY A 215 8.89 1.83 -34.66
N ARG A 216 10.05 1.16 -34.51
CA ARG A 216 10.15 -0.06 -33.66
C ARG A 216 9.97 0.10 -32.14
N SER A 217 9.96 1.32 -31.59
CA SER A 217 9.72 1.53 -30.14
C SER A 217 8.32 2.05 -29.79
N GLN A 218 7.66 2.76 -30.72
CA GLN A 218 6.29 3.25 -30.52
C GLN A 218 5.23 2.20 -30.88
N GLU A 219 5.48 1.36 -31.88
CA GLU A 219 4.59 0.24 -32.20
C GLU A 219 4.56 -0.80 -31.08
N HIS A 220 5.64 -1.02 -30.35
CA HIS A 220 5.61 -1.94 -29.20
C HIS A 220 4.79 -1.38 -28.04
N SER A 221 4.79 -0.06 -27.82
CA SER A 221 3.98 0.56 -26.77
C SER A 221 2.50 0.67 -27.14
N ALA A 222 2.19 0.91 -28.43
CA ALA A 222 0.82 0.98 -28.96
C ALA A 222 0.19 -0.41 -29.21
N TYR A 223 0.98 -1.41 -29.61
CA TYR A 223 0.54 -2.81 -29.72
C TYR A 223 0.24 -3.44 -28.35
N LEU A 224 0.89 -2.94 -27.29
CA LEU A 224 0.51 -3.24 -25.90
C LEU A 224 -0.79 -2.50 -25.49
N GLU A 225 -1.10 -1.31 -26.01
CA GLU A 225 -2.36 -0.60 -25.65
C GLU A 225 -3.62 -1.32 -26.13
N GLU A 226 -3.57 -2.03 -27.27
CA GLU A 226 -4.76 -2.63 -27.88
C GLU A 226 -5.13 -4.02 -27.32
N ARG A 227 -4.18 -4.76 -26.72
CA ARG A 227 -4.37 -6.18 -26.32
C ARG A 227 -4.68 -6.40 -24.83
N PHE A 228 -4.20 -5.54 -23.92
CA PHE A 228 -4.38 -5.72 -22.46
C PHE A 228 -5.62 -5.02 -21.89
N GLY A 229 -6.48 -4.46 -22.75
CA GLY A 229 -7.73 -3.83 -22.33
C GLY A 229 -8.76 -4.79 -21.71
N ARG A 230 -8.59 -6.12 -21.88
CA ARG A 230 -9.46 -7.15 -21.29
C ARG A 230 -8.79 -8.45 -20.82
N ASN A 231 -7.57 -8.78 -21.25
CA ASN A 231 -6.91 -10.05 -20.90
C ASN A 231 -5.62 -9.80 -20.07
N LEU A 232 -5.62 -10.25 -18.80
CA LEU A 232 -4.46 -10.24 -17.90
C LEU A 232 -3.57 -11.44 -18.21
N ASN A 233 -2.76 -11.34 -19.26
CA ASN A 233 -1.87 -12.46 -19.59
C ASN A 233 -0.73 -12.56 -18.55
N LEU A 234 -0.79 -13.63 -17.75
CA LEU A 234 0.17 -13.92 -16.67
C LEU A 234 1.58 -14.26 -17.19
N SER A 235 1.77 -14.42 -18.51
CA SER A 235 3.11 -14.58 -19.10
C SER A 235 3.98 -13.34 -18.91
N PHE A 236 3.39 -12.15 -18.69
CA PHE A 236 4.12 -10.88 -18.58
C PHE A 236 4.56 -10.50 -17.16
N VAL A 237 4.40 -11.40 -16.18
CA VAL A 237 4.68 -11.09 -14.77
C VAL A 237 6.15 -10.75 -14.54
N ALA A 238 7.07 -11.44 -15.21
CA ALA A 238 8.51 -11.20 -15.08
C ALA A 238 8.88 -9.79 -15.61
N GLU A 239 8.34 -9.44 -16.77
CA GLU A 239 8.51 -8.14 -17.41
C GLU A 239 7.88 -7.04 -16.57
N ALA A 240 6.69 -7.27 -16.00
CA ALA A 240 6.02 -6.31 -15.14
C ALA A 240 6.84 -6.02 -13.88
N LYS A 241 7.36 -7.05 -13.21
CA LYS A 241 8.23 -6.89 -12.04
C LYS A 241 9.55 -6.21 -12.39
N ALA A 242 10.16 -6.53 -13.53
CA ALA A 242 11.37 -5.84 -14.01
C ALA A 242 11.10 -4.35 -14.30
N ALA A 243 9.99 -4.02 -14.97
CA ALA A 243 9.59 -2.64 -15.24
C ALA A 243 9.34 -1.84 -13.95
N LEU A 244 8.71 -2.46 -12.95
CA LEU A 244 8.54 -1.87 -11.62
C LEU A 244 9.89 -1.53 -10.97
N ARG A 245 10.84 -2.48 -10.96
CA ARG A 245 12.19 -2.26 -10.40
C ARG A 245 12.92 -1.13 -11.12
N ARG A 246 12.88 -1.08 -12.46
CA ARG A 246 13.45 0.01 -13.26
C ARG A 246 12.87 1.38 -12.92
N ARG A 247 11.55 1.43 -12.72
CA ARG A 247 10.84 2.68 -12.40
C ARG A 247 11.26 3.19 -11.04
N ILE A 248 11.38 2.30 -10.05
CA ILE A 248 11.81 2.61 -8.69
C ILE A 248 13.28 3.01 -8.65
N SER A 249 14.15 2.33 -9.41
CA SER A 249 15.59 2.63 -9.47
C SER A 249 15.95 3.86 -10.31
N GLY A 250 14.97 4.55 -10.90
CA GLY A 250 15.18 5.74 -11.74
C GLY A 250 15.76 5.50 -13.13
N ASN A 251 15.78 4.24 -13.59
CA ASN A 251 16.31 3.84 -14.90
C ASN A 251 15.27 3.95 -16.06
N ILE A 252 14.22 4.77 -15.90
CA ILE A 252 13.21 5.01 -16.94
C ILE A 252 13.25 6.46 -17.43
N ASN A 253 13.36 6.61 -18.76
CA ASN A 253 13.50 7.88 -19.50
C ASN A 253 12.42 8.94 -19.20
N GLU A 254 11.22 8.56 -18.77
CA GLU A 254 10.11 9.51 -18.55
C GLU A 254 10.32 10.41 -17.34
N CYS A 255 10.89 9.89 -16.25
CA CYS A 255 11.19 10.70 -15.06
C CYS A 255 12.55 11.41 -15.20
N GLN A 256 13.45 10.91 -16.06
CA GLN A 256 14.67 11.65 -16.44
C GLN A 256 14.38 12.99 -17.14
N LYS A 257 13.28 13.09 -17.91
CA LYS A 257 12.81 14.37 -18.48
C LYS A 257 12.39 15.39 -17.42
N THR A 258 12.03 14.94 -16.21
CA THR A 258 11.79 15.79 -15.04
C THR A 258 13.07 16.06 -14.22
N GLY A 259 14.26 15.77 -14.77
CA GLY A 259 15.54 15.98 -14.08
C GLY A 259 15.81 15.00 -12.95
N TYR A 260 15.03 13.91 -12.85
CA TYR A 260 15.23 12.85 -11.88
C TYR A 260 16.29 11.87 -12.39
N SER A 261 17.42 11.81 -11.68
CA SER A 261 18.43 10.76 -11.79
C SER A 261 18.71 10.30 -10.37
N GLN A 262 18.16 9.15 -9.97
CA GLN A 262 18.77 8.41 -8.85
C GLN A 262 20.20 8.11 -9.26
N SER A 263 21.15 8.17 -8.31
CA SER A 263 22.59 8.10 -8.61
C SER A 263 22.88 7.01 -9.65
N ALA A 264 23.83 7.25 -10.54
CA ALA A 264 24.24 6.32 -11.61
C ALA A 264 24.72 4.93 -11.11
N ALA A 265 24.57 4.63 -9.81
CA ALA A 265 24.96 3.42 -9.12
C ALA A 265 23.80 2.52 -8.68
N LEU A 266 22.52 2.95 -8.72
CA LEU A 266 21.41 2.10 -8.27
C LEU A 266 20.95 1.13 -9.37
N SER A 267 21.10 -0.18 -9.12
CA SER A 267 20.66 -1.24 -10.04
C SER A 267 19.22 -1.67 -9.77
N GLU A 268 18.56 -2.26 -10.78
CA GLU A 268 17.30 -2.98 -10.60
C GLU A 268 17.43 -4.10 -9.54
N ASP A 269 18.61 -4.71 -9.43
CA ASP A 269 18.88 -5.78 -8.48
C ASP A 269 18.82 -5.31 -7.02
N ASP A 270 18.95 -4.00 -6.77
CA ASP A 270 18.88 -3.41 -5.43
C ASP A 270 17.45 -3.13 -4.97
N VAL A 271 16.46 -3.40 -5.84
CA VAL A 271 15.04 -3.19 -5.59
C VAL A 271 14.32 -4.51 -5.37
N TYR A 272 13.79 -4.69 -4.17
CA TYR A 272 12.98 -5.84 -3.76
C TYR A 272 11.50 -5.44 -3.70
N LEU A 273 10.63 -6.26 -4.29
CA LEU A 273 9.19 -6.00 -4.34
C LEU A 273 8.47 -6.86 -3.31
N TYR A 274 7.48 -6.29 -2.64
CA TYR A 274 6.69 -6.94 -1.60
C TYR A 274 5.18 -6.74 -1.82
N PRO A 275 4.33 -7.61 -1.26
CA PRO A 275 2.87 -7.50 -1.40
C PRO A 275 2.26 -6.18 -0.88
N CYS A 276 2.91 -5.51 0.07
CA CYS A 276 2.50 -4.20 0.56
C CYS A 276 3.66 -3.45 1.25
N GLY A 277 3.48 -2.16 1.53
CA GLY A 277 4.48 -1.35 2.24
C GLY A 277 4.88 -1.92 3.61
N MET A 278 3.92 -2.45 4.38
CA MET A 278 4.24 -3.06 5.68
C MET A 278 5.08 -4.32 5.55
N ALA A 279 4.91 -5.11 4.48
CA ALA A 279 5.77 -6.25 4.21
C ALA A 279 7.20 -5.83 3.86
N ALA A 280 7.38 -4.68 3.21
CA ALA A 280 8.71 -4.10 2.98
C ALA A 280 9.36 -3.64 4.29
N ILE A 281 8.63 -2.91 5.15
CA ILE A 281 9.10 -2.47 6.48
C ILE A 281 9.46 -3.68 7.36
N PHE A 282 8.56 -4.67 7.41
CA PHE A 282 8.77 -5.90 8.17
C PHE A 282 9.99 -6.67 7.68
N SER A 283 10.18 -6.76 6.36
CA SER A 283 11.32 -7.46 5.76
C SER A 283 12.64 -6.71 5.99
N ALA A 284 12.64 -5.37 5.95
CA ALA A 284 13.81 -4.57 6.32
C ALA A 284 14.23 -4.83 7.77
N HIS A 285 13.25 -4.83 8.69
CA HIS A 285 13.51 -5.12 10.09
C HIS A 285 14.01 -6.56 10.32
N ARG A 286 13.40 -7.55 9.66
CA ARG A 286 13.80 -8.96 9.75
C ARG A 286 15.21 -9.20 9.18
N MET A 287 15.55 -8.54 8.09
CA MET A 287 16.90 -8.59 7.51
C MET A 287 17.93 -8.12 8.54
N LEU A 288 17.68 -6.97 9.19
CA LEU A 288 18.57 -6.41 10.21
C LEU A 288 18.75 -7.35 11.40
N LEU A 289 17.66 -7.89 11.95
CA LEU A 289 17.70 -8.91 13.02
C LEU A 289 18.45 -10.19 12.62
N GLY A 290 18.47 -10.50 11.32
CA GLY A 290 19.16 -11.68 10.80
C GLY A 290 20.67 -11.53 10.62
N CYS A 291 21.18 -10.29 10.59
CA CYS A 291 22.58 -10.02 10.20
C CYS A 291 23.34 -9.08 11.13
N ARG A 292 22.66 -8.46 12.10
CA ARG A 292 23.27 -7.59 13.12
C ARG A 292 22.93 -8.12 14.52
N PRO A 293 23.68 -7.69 15.56
CA PRO A 293 23.32 -8.00 16.94
C PRO A 293 21.88 -7.63 17.26
N ASN A 294 21.19 -8.50 18.00
CA ASN A 294 19.81 -8.29 18.43
C ASN A 294 19.75 -7.21 19.52
N GLU A 295 19.75 -5.96 19.10
CA GLU A 295 19.58 -4.76 19.90
C GLU A 295 18.19 -4.14 19.67
N LYS A 296 17.78 -3.21 20.52
CA LYS A 296 16.52 -2.47 20.29
C LYS A 296 16.66 -1.57 19.07
N SER A 297 15.56 -1.41 18.34
CA SER A 297 15.47 -0.38 17.29
C SER A 297 15.02 0.95 17.88
N VAL A 298 15.31 2.04 17.18
CA VAL A 298 14.72 3.35 17.40
C VAL A 298 13.59 3.57 16.39
N CYS A 299 12.46 4.07 16.87
CA CYS A 299 11.42 4.67 16.03
C CYS A 299 11.41 6.17 16.28
N PHE A 300 11.75 6.95 15.25
CA PHE A 300 11.94 8.38 15.32
C PHE A 300 10.83 9.13 14.55
N GLY A 301 10.14 10.02 15.27
CA GLY A 301 8.90 10.65 14.83
C GLY A 301 7.67 9.79 15.09
N PHE A 302 6.49 10.41 15.00
CA PHE A 302 5.21 9.74 15.08
C PHE A 302 4.97 8.95 13.78
N PRO A 303 5.00 7.60 13.80
CA PRO A 303 4.98 6.81 12.59
C PRO A 303 3.55 6.40 12.22
N TYR A 304 3.41 5.83 11.03
CA TYR A 304 2.30 4.97 10.70
C TYR A 304 2.16 3.84 11.73
N VAL A 305 0.95 3.67 12.27
CA VAL A 305 0.66 2.89 13.49
C VAL A 305 1.28 1.49 13.53
N ASP A 306 1.33 0.79 12.40
CA ASP A 306 1.83 -0.58 12.35
C ASP A 306 3.37 -0.66 12.36
N SER A 307 4.08 0.39 11.94
CA SER A 307 5.55 0.42 11.94
C SER A 307 6.09 0.35 13.37
N LEU A 308 5.49 1.10 14.29
CA LEU A 308 5.84 1.03 15.73
C LEU A 308 5.50 -0.35 16.32
N ASN A 309 4.38 -0.95 15.91
CA ASN A 309 3.99 -2.28 16.34
C ASN A 309 4.96 -3.37 15.87
N ILE A 310 5.52 -3.24 14.66
CA ILE A 310 6.57 -4.16 14.18
C ILE A 310 7.77 -4.12 15.14
N LEU A 311 8.27 -2.92 15.45
CA LEU A 311 9.47 -2.77 16.29
C LEU A 311 9.22 -3.19 17.76
N ARG A 312 7.98 -3.07 18.25
CA ARG A 312 7.59 -3.53 19.59
C ARG A 312 7.50 -5.05 19.70
N LYS A 313 6.92 -5.71 18.69
CA LYS A 313 6.47 -7.12 18.78
C LYS A 313 7.45 -8.12 18.18
N PHE A 314 8.30 -7.68 17.26
CA PHE A 314 9.25 -8.53 16.58
C PHE A 314 10.65 -8.07 17.00
N GLY A 315 11.49 -8.96 17.54
CA GLY A 315 12.82 -8.60 18.03
C GLY A 315 12.86 -8.07 19.48
N PRO A 316 13.97 -7.42 19.89
CA PRO A 316 14.23 -7.02 21.29
C PRO A 316 13.40 -5.85 21.83
N GLY A 317 12.57 -5.22 20.99
CA GLY A 317 11.75 -4.05 21.34
C GLY A 317 12.29 -2.74 20.76
N VAL A 318 11.70 -1.63 21.20
CA VAL A 318 11.89 -0.31 20.59
C VAL A 318 12.15 0.80 21.62
N HIS A 319 13.02 1.75 21.27
CA HIS A 319 13.04 3.09 21.84
C HIS A 319 12.19 4.01 20.98
N PHE A 320 11.13 4.57 21.56
CA PHE A 320 10.20 5.42 20.82
C PHE A 320 10.44 6.90 21.14
N PHE A 321 10.75 7.67 20.11
CA PHE A 321 11.00 9.10 20.13
C PHE A 321 9.98 9.78 19.22
N GLY A 322 8.75 9.94 19.74
CA GLY A 322 7.58 10.29 18.93
C GLY A 322 7.48 11.76 18.53
N MET A 323 8.23 12.67 19.15
CA MET A 323 8.22 14.09 18.74
C MET A 323 8.96 14.27 17.41
N GLY A 324 10.01 13.46 17.19
CA GLY A 324 10.78 13.45 15.96
C GLY A 324 11.52 14.77 15.70
N ASP A 325 11.89 15.48 16.76
CA ASP A 325 12.55 16.78 16.69
C ASP A 325 14.01 16.72 17.19
N THR A 326 14.65 17.89 17.24
CA THR A 326 16.05 18.01 17.69
C THR A 326 16.25 17.51 19.13
N SER A 327 15.26 17.66 20.01
CA SER A 327 15.38 17.23 21.41
C SER A 327 15.38 15.71 21.53
N ASP A 328 14.61 15.03 20.68
CA ASP A 328 14.66 13.57 20.56
C ASP A 328 16.02 13.09 20.04
N LEU A 329 16.64 13.81 19.08
CA LEU A 329 18.00 13.49 18.63
C LEU A 329 19.06 13.72 19.72
N ASP A 330 18.90 14.76 20.54
CA ASP A 330 19.76 15.00 21.71
C ASP A 330 19.65 13.84 22.72
N ALA A 331 18.43 13.34 22.94
CA ALA A 331 18.17 12.22 23.83
C ALA A 331 18.74 10.90 23.29
N ILE A 332 18.65 10.66 21.97
CA ILE A 332 19.29 9.52 21.31
C ILE A 332 20.82 9.59 21.45
N GLU A 333 21.43 10.74 21.17
CA GLU A 333 22.88 10.92 21.31
C GLU A 333 23.35 10.69 22.76
N LYS A 334 22.56 11.13 23.75
CA LYS A 334 22.82 10.84 25.17
C LYS A 334 22.70 9.35 25.51
N LEU A 335 21.71 8.67 24.96
CA LEU A 335 21.52 7.22 25.14
C LEU A 335 22.72 6.44 24.59
N LEU A 336 23.13 6.76 23.37
CA LEU A 336 24.24 6.13 22.67
C LEU A 336 25.60 6.40 23.34
N SER A 337 25.87 7.66 23.72
CA SER A 337 27.09 8.02 24.47
C SER A 337 27.13 7.40 25.88
N GLY A 338 25.97 7.04 26.44
CA GLY A 338 25.84 6.25 27.67
C GLY A 338 26.19 4.76 27.52
N GLY A 339 26.50 4.31 26.30
CA GLY A 339 26.89 2.93 26.01
C GLY A 339 25.75 2.04 25.49
N GLU A 340 24.53 2.58 25.33
CA GLU A 340 23.45 1.85 24.68
C GLU A 340 23.80 1.62 23.21
N ARG A 341 23.42 0.45 22.71
CA ARG A 341 23.61 0.07 21.31
C ARG A 341 22.23 -0.14 20.69
N ILE A 342 22.04 0.33 19.47
CA ILE A 342 20.77 0.20 18.76
C ILE A 342 20.98 -0.52 17.43
N LEU A 343 20.03 -1.40 17.09
CA LEU A 343 20.06 -2.16 15.85
C LEU A 343 20.01 -1.22 14.64
N CYS A 344 19.06 -0.29 14.69
CA CYS A 344 18.75 0.64 13.64
C CYS A 344 17.83 1.77 14.11
N LEU A 345 17.72 2.82 13.30
CA LEU A 345 16.74 3.90 13.43
C LEU A 345 15.80 3.89 12.22
N PHE A 346 14.49 3.79 12.50
CA PHE A 346 13.42 3.93 11.53
C PHE A 346 12.78 5.32 11.64
N CYS A 347 12.60 5.99 10.51
CA CYS A 347 11.82 7.24 10.43
C CYS A 347 11.06 7.35 9.10
N GLU A 348 10.00 8.16 9.09
CA GLU A 348 9.30 8.57 7.86
C GLU A 348 9.82 9.91 7.35
N PHE A 349 9.81 10.11 6.03
CA PHE A 349 10.19 11.38 5.41
C PHE A 349 9.18 11.84 4.34
N PRO A 350 8.41 12.92 4.59
CA PRO A 350 8.08 13.48 5.91
C PRO A 350 7.13 12.53 6.69
N GLY A 351 6.99 12.73 7.99
CA GLY A 351 6.16 11.88 8.85
C GLY A 351 4.65 12.13 8.72
N ASN A 352 3.85 11.09 8.66
CA ASN A 352 2.38 11.16 8.63
C ASN A 352 1.81 11.19 10.08
N PRO A 353 0.91 12.13 10.46
CA PRO A 353 0.15 13.05 9.61
C PRO A 353 0.63 14.52 9.65
N LEU A 354 1.61 14.85 10.50
CA LEU A 354 2.03 16.24 10.77
C LEU A 354 3.02 16.78 9.73
N LEU A 355 3.56 15.91 8.88
CA LEU A 355 4.42 16.22 7.75
C LEU A 355 5.72 16.92 8.16
N LYS A 356 6.20 16.63 9.37
CA LYS A 356 7.52 17.05 9.85
C LYS A 356 8.60 16.20 9.19
N SER A 357 9.73 16.83 8.89
CA SER A 357 10.90 16.18 8.29
C SER A 357 11.99 15.99 9.35
N PRO A 358 12.44 14.75 9.60
CA PRO A 358 13.58 14.51 10.48
C PRO A 358 14.88 15.06 9.90
N ASP A 359 15.84 15.43 10.75
CA ASP A 359 17.19 15.84 10.34
C ASP A 359 18.01 14.61 9.91
N LEU A 360 17.86 14.22 8.65
CA LEU A 360 18.55 13.05 8.08
C LEU A 360 20.07 13.21 8.07
N VAL A 361 20.59 14.43 8.01
CA VAL A 361 22.03 14.71 8.07
C VAL A 361 22.57 14.36 9.46
N ARG A 362 21.89 14.84 10.50
CA ARG A 362 22.25 14.52 11.89
C ARG A 362 22.06 13.03 12.21
N ILE A 363 20.97 12.42 11.75
CA ILE A 363 20.73 10.98 11.91
C ILE A 363 21.85 10.17 11.27
N ARG A 364 22.25 10.48 10.03
CA ARG A 364 23.33 9.79 9.33
C ARG A 364 24.65 9.91 10.10
N LYS A 365 24.97 11.12 10.61
CA LYS A 365 26.18 11.34 11.43
C LYS A 365 26.18 10.47 12.69
N LEU A 366 25.07 10.42 13.43
CA LEU A 366 24.94 9.58 14.62
C LEU A 366 25.06 8.09 14.27
N ALA A 367 24.41 7.66 13.18
CA ALA A 367 24.48 6.30 12.70
C ALA A 367 25.91 5.89 12.34
N ASP A 368 26.69 6.83 11.81
CA ASP A 368 28.06 6.56 11.44
C ASP A 368 29.02 6.47 12.62
N GLU A 369 28.81 7.32 13.62
CA GLU A 369 29.59 7.38 14.87
C GLU A 369 29.33 6.19 15.78
N TYR A 370 28.05 5.82 15.95
CA TYR A 370 27.63 4.78 16.88
C TYR A 370 27.36 3.42 16.22
N ASP A 371 27.55 3.29 14.91
CA ASP A 371 27.35 2.07 14.13
C ASP A 371 25.96 1.44 14.32
N PHE A 372 24.96 2.09 13.73
CA PHE A 372 23.61 1.53 13.53
C PHE A 372 23.12 1.78 12.10
N ALA A 373 22.07 1.06 11.67
CA ALA A 373 21.50 1.25 10.33
C ALA A 373 20.38 2.31 10.32
N VAL A 374 20.24 3.04 9.23
CA VAL A 374 19.17 4.03 9.02
C VAL A 374 18.18 3.51 7.98
N ILE A 375 16.90 3.45 8.34
CA ILE A 375 15.82 3.03 7.47
C ILE A 375 14.83 4.17 7.33
N VAL A 376 14.63 4.62 6.10
CA VAL A 376 13.72 5.72 5.78
C VAL A 376 12.51 5.18 5.02
N ASP A 377 11.32 5.37 5.57
CA ASP A 377 10.08 5.23 4.82
C ASP A 377 9.79 6.54 4.09
N GLU A 378 9.93 6.53 2.77
CA GLU A 378 9.73 7.70 1.92
C GLU A 378 8.32 7.75 1.31
N THR A 379 7.36 6.95 1.76
CA THR A 379 6.03 6.81 1.13
C THR A 379 5.35 8.15 0.85
N ILE A 380 5.43 9.10 1.79
CA ILE A 380 4.77 10.41 1.67
C ILE A 380 5.55 11.36 0.77
N GLY A 381 6.87 11.46 0.96
CA GLY A 381 7.74 12.32 0.15
C GLY A 381 7.80 11.82 -1.29
N ASN A 382 7.86 10.50 -1.46
CA ASN A 382 8.14 9.75 -2.67
C ASN A 382 9.45 10.15 -3.37
N PHE A 383 9.97 9.23 -4.19
CA PHE A 383 11.27 9.40 -4.83
C PHE A 383 11.28 10.44 -5.96
N ILE A 384 10.12 10.96 -6.40
CA ILE A 384 10.09 12.07 -7.38
C ILE A 384 10.27 13.42 -6.68
N ASN A 385 9.69 13.61 -5.49
CA ASN A 385 9.86 14.87 -4.77
C ASN A 385 11.09 14.90 -3.87
N THR A 386 11.51 13.75 -3.34
CA THR A 386 12.59 13.65 -2.34
C THR A 386 13.66 12.65 -2.75
N HIS A 387 14.88 12.86 -2.25
CA HIS A 387 16.03 11.99 -2.44
C HIS A 387 16.70 11.72 -1.09
N VAL A 388 16.19 10.69 -0.39
CA VAL A 388 16.62 10.34 0.98
C VAL A 388 17.72 9.27 1.00
N LEU A 389 17.93 8.56 -0.12
CA LEU A 389 18.91 7.47 -0.24
C LEU A 389 20.32 7.85 0.24
N PRO A 390 20.85 9.06 0.02
CA PRO A 390 22.18 9.44 0.53
C PRO A 390 22.35 9.36 2.05
N TYR A 391 21.25 9.39 2.81
CA TYR A 391 21.25 9.34 4.27
C TYR A 391 20.76 8.01 4.84
N ALA A 392 20.23 7.12 3.99
CA ALA A 392 19.63 5.86 4.39
C ALA A 392 20.52 4.68 4.02
N ASP A 393 20.51 3.63 4.83
CA ASP A 393 21.06 2.33 4.47
C ASP A 393 20.03 1.50 3.68
N VAL A 394 18.74 1.66 4.04
CA VAL A 394 17.60 1.05 3.38
C VAL A 394 16.50 2.09 3.22
N VAL A 395 15.89 2.15 2.04
CA VAL A 395 14.68 2.95 1.80
C VAL A 395 13.51 2.00 1.57
N VAL A 396 12.38 2.26 2.23
CA VAL A 396 11.15 1.50 2.03
C VAL A 396 10.03 2.42 1.55
N SER A 397 9.14 1.90 0.71
CA SER A 397 8.05 2.69 0.14
C SER A 397 6.79 1.85 -0.03
N SER A 398 5.63 2.40 0.30
CA SER A 398 4.33 1.79 0.00
C SER A 398 3.90 2.16 -1.43
N LEU A 399 4.12 1.25 -2.37
CA LEU A 399 3.70 1.40 -3.77
C LEU A 399 2.18 1.43 -3.96
N THR A 400 1.41 1.00 -2.96
CA THR A 400 -0.06 1.13 -2.89
C THR A 400 -0.59 2.57 -3.05
N LYS A 401 0.25 3.57 -2.75
CA LYS A 401 -0.15 4.99 -2.66
C LYS A 401 -0.01 5.68 -4.02
N VAL A 402 0.63 6.85 -4.05
CA VAL A 402 0.79 7.70 -5.26
C VAL A 402 1.43 6.96 -6.44
N PHE A 403 2.30 6.00 -6.15
CA PHE A 403 2.92 5.16 -7.18
C PHE A 403 1.85 4.38 -7.97
N SER A 404 0.86 3.77 -7.30
CA SER A 404 -0.29 3.17 -7.98
C SER A 404 -1.36 4.20 -8.38
N GLY A 405 -1.79 5.10 -7.48
CA GLY A 405 -2.86 6.08 -7.76
C GLY A 405 -4.29 5.54 -7.88
N ASP A 406 -4.48 4.33 -8.41
CA ASP A 406 -5.81 3.77 -8.72
C ASP A 406 -6.58 3.20 -7.52
N SER A 407 -5.94 3.06 -6.35
CA SER A 407 -6.57 2.49 -5.14
C SER A 407 -7.19 1.08 -5.36
N ASN A 408 -6.56 0.25 -6.20
CA ASN A 408 -7.05 -1.09 -6.53
C ASN A 408 -6.00 -2.20 -6.37
N VAL A 409 -4.78 -1.88 -5.92
CA VAL A 409 -3.69 -2.84 -5.78
C VAL A 409 -2.77 -2.40 -4.64
N MET A 410 -2.23 -3.38 -3.91
CA MET A 410 -1.19 -3.13 -2.92
C MET A 410 0.18 -3.51 -3.46
N GLY A 411 1.21 -2.82 -2.99
CA GLY A 411 2.59 -3.15 -3.24
C GLY A 411 3.52 -2.40 -2.29
N GLY A 412 4.72 -2.92 -2.12
CA GLY A 412 5.79 -2.29 -1.36
C GLY A 412 7.13 -2.50 -2.03
N SER A 413 8.07 -1.60 -1.75
CA SER A 413 9.46 -1.73 -2.18
C SER A 413 10.42 -1.58 -1.02
N LEU A 414 11.53 -2.31 -1.09
CA LEU A 414 12.72 -2.11 -0.29
C LEU A 414 13.88 -1.88 -1.25
N VAL A 415 14.58 -0.78 -1.08
CA VAL A 415 15.76 -0.38 -1.86
C VAL A 415 16.98 -0.42 -0.94
N LEU A 416 17.98 -1.21 -1.30
CA LEU A 416 19.28 -1.18 -0.62
C LEU A 416 20.14 -0.06 -1.19
N ASN A 417 20.78 0.72 -0.32
CA ASN A 417 21.75 1.72 -0.76
C ASN A 417 23.10 1.06 -1.10
N PRO A 418 23.56 1.10 -2.37
CA PRO A 418 24.86 0.54 -2.76
C PRO A 418 26.06 1.19 -2.08
N HIS A 419 25.89 2.42 -1.55
CA HIS A 419 26.91 3.13 -0.80
C HIS A 419 26.86 2.88 0.71
N SER A 420 25.90 2.10 1.20
CA SER A 420 25.85 1.71 2.60
C SER A 420 27.05 0.83 2.95
N ARG A 421 27.66 1.06 4.12
CA ARG A 421 28.68 0.16 4.69
C ARG A 421 28.15 -1.26 4.92
N TYR A 422 26.82 -1.43 5.01
CA TYR A 422 26.16 -2.71 5.24
C TYR A 422 25.67 -3.38 3.95
N TYR A 423 25.89 -2.77 2.79
CA TYR A 423 25.31 -3.23 1.52
C TYR A 423 25.54 -4.72 1.26
N PHE A 424 26.79 -5.19 1.36
CA PHE A 424 27.12 -6.60 1.08
C PHE A 424 26.45 -7.58 2.05
N ILE A 425 26.45 -7.29 3.35
CA ILE A 425 25.83 -8.17 4.34
C ILE A 425 24.30 -8.17 4.21
N PHE A 426 23.68 -7.02 3.87
CA PHE A 426 22.25 -6.94 3.58
C PHE A 426 21.90 -7.72 2.33
N LYS A 427 22.69 -7.60 1.25
CA LYS A 427 22.51 -8.33 0.00
C LYS A 427 22.63 -9.84 0.20
N GLU A 428 23.65 -10.29 0.92
CA GLU A 428 23.85 -11.70 1.28
C GLU A 428 22.68 -12.23 2.11
N THR A 429 22.24 -11.46 3.11
CA THR A 429 21.10 -11.84 3.96
C THR A 429 19.81 -11.97 3.15
N LEU A 430 19.53 -11.02 2.24
CA LEU A 430 18.36 -11.08 1.38
C LEU A 430 18.44 -12.21 0.35
N THR A 431 19.64 -12.63 -0.07
CA THR A 431 19.80 -13.82 -0.93
C THR A 431 19.21 -15.08 -0.27
N HIS A 432 19.24 -15.15 1.07
CA HIS A 432 18.69 -16.27 1.84
C HIS A 432 17.26 -16.03 2.37
N GLN A 433 16.89 -14.78 2.64
CA GLN A 433 15.62 -14.44 3.30
C GLN A 433 14.52 -13.93 2.36
N TYR A 434 14.88 -13.38 1.19
CA TYR A 434 13.91 -12.87 0.25
C TYR A 434 13.25 -14.01 -0.52
N GLU A 435 11.94 -13.98 -0.55
CA GLU A 435 11.10 -14.88 -1.33
C GLU A 435 10.08 -14.01 -2.07
N ASP A 436 9.96 -14.19 -3.39
CA ASP A 436 9.07 -13.39 -4.21
C ASP A 436 7.61 -13.80 -3.98
N THR A 437 7.01 -13.19 -2.97
CA THR A 437 5.61 -13.40 -2.56
C THR A 437 4.65 -12.40 -3.19
N PHE A 438 5.13 -11.51 -4.07
CA PHE A 438 4.28 -10.51 -4.71
C PHE A 438 3.47 -11.16 -5.84
N TRP A 439 2.15 -11.22 -5.65
CA TRP A 439 1.25 -11.94 -6.55
C TRP A 439 1.29 -11.43 -7.99
N ALA A 440 1.18 -12.36 -8.94
CA ALA A 440 1.30 -12.14 -10.37
C ALA A 440 0.37 -11.04 -10.90
N GLU A 441 -0.94 -11.16 -10.64
CA GLU A 441 -1.91 -10.17 -11.13
C GLU A 441 -1.68 -8.81 -10.46
N ASP A 442 -1.34 -8.78 -9.17
CA ASP A 442 -1.06 -7.51 -8.49
C ASP A 442 0.18 -6.83 -9.07
N ALA A 443 1.21 -7.58 -9.46
CA ALA A 443 2.37 -7.01 -10.13
C ALA A 443 2.00 -6.38 -11.49
N ILE A 444 1.15 -7.03 -12.28
CA ILE A 444 0.68 -6.49 -13.58
C ILE A 444 -0.17 -5.23 -13.37
N TYR A 445 -1.11 -5.24 -12.42
CA TYR A 445 -1.91 -4.06 -12.09
C TYR A 445 -1.03 -2.92 -11.59
N LEU A 446 -0.08 -3.19 -10.69
CA LEU A 446 0.80 -2.17 -10.15
C LEU A 446 1.71 -1.58 -11.23
N GLU A 447 2.25 -2.40 -12.14
CA GLU A 447 3.05 -1.92 -13.27
C GLU A 447 2.23 -0.96 -14.12
N ARG A 448 1.03 -1.37 -14.53
CA ARG A 448 0.12 -0.55 -15.35
C ARG A 448 -0.20 0.77 -14.69
N ASN A 449 -0.59 0.73 -13.42
CA ASN A 449 -1.05 1.90 -12.67
C ASN A 449 0.07 2.92 -12.39
N SER A 450 1.33 2.49 -12.47
CA SER A 450 2.49 3.34 -12.16
C SER A 450 3.16 3.95 -13.40
N ARG A 451 2.65 3.70 -14.61
CA ARG A 451 3.15 4.30 -15.86
C ARG A 451 3.03 5.83 -15.87
N ASP A 452 1.96 6.38 -15.31
CA ASP A 452 1.69 7.82 -15.24
C ASP A 452 2.10 8.46 -13.90
N PHE A 453 2.81 7.73 -13.03
CA PHE A 453 3.20 8.18 -11.69
C PHE A 453 3.89 9.56 -11.68
N CYS A 454 4.84 9.82 -12.60
CA CYS A 454 5.57 11.08 -12.65
C CYS A 454 4.66 12.26 -13.04
N HIS A 455 3.74 12.08 -13.99
CA HIS A 455 2.74 13.08 -14.34
C HIS A 455 1.74 13.32 -13.20
N ARG A 456 1.24 12.24 -12.59
CA ARG A 456 0.32 12.27 -11.45
C ARG A 456 0.90 13.06 -10.28
N ASN A 457 2.14 12.76 -9.88
CA ASN A 457 2.80 13.45 -8.77
C ASN A 457 2.96 14.96 -9.05
N SER A 458 3.30 15.34 -10.29
CA SER A 458 3.40 16.75 -10.67
C SER A 458 2.05 17.49 -10.53
N ARG A 459 0.94 16.89 -11.01
CA ARG A 459 -0.40 17.47 -10.86
C ARG A 459 -0.82 17.56 -9.39
N ILE A 460 -0.57 16.50 -8.62
CA ILE A 460 -0.86 16.46 -7.18
C ILE A 460 -0.14 17.61 -6.45
N ASN A 461 1.14 17.83 -6.72
CA ASN A 461 1.90 18.93 -6.10
C ASN A 461 1.24 20.30 -6.36
N VAL A 462 0.83 20.57 -7.61
CA VAL A 462 0.15 21.83 -7.97
C VAL A 462 -1.18 21.99 -7.24
N ASN A 463 -2.02 20.96 -7.30
CA ASN A 463 -3.34 20.98 -6.65
C ASN A 463 -3.22 21.14 -5.13
N THR A 464 -2.20 20.52 -4.51
CA THR A 464 -1.99 20.56 -3.06
C THR A 464 -1.55 21.94 -2.60
N GLU A 465 -0.65 22.60 -3.34
CA GLU A 465 -0.28 23.98 -3.03
C GLU A 465 -1.47 24.95 -3.12
N ALA A 466 -2.35 24.77 -4.12
CA ALA A 466 -3.57 25.54 -4.22
C ALA A 466 -4.51 25.30 -3.02
N ALA A 467 -4.70 24.04 -2.62
CA ALA A 467 -5.51 23.69 -1.46
C ALA A 467 -4.96 24.29 -0.17
N VAL A 468 -3.65 24.20 0.06
CA VAL A 468 -2.97 24.78 1.22
C VAL A 468 -3.23 26.29 1.32
N ASN A 469 -3.19 27.02 0.20
CA ASN A 469 -3.49 28.45 0.18
C ASN A 469 -4.93 28.76 0.59
N ILE A 470 -5.92 27.93 0.24
CA ILE A 470 -7.31 28.10 0.67
C ILE A 470 -7.41 27.97 2.19
N PHE A 471 -6.82 26.92 2.75
CA PHE A 471 -6.90 26.65 4.19
C PHE A 471 -6.14 27.69 5.02
N LEU A 472 -4.95 28.13 4.58
CA LEU A 472 -4.18 29.16 5.26
C LEU A 472 -4.90 30.52 5.34
N ASN A 473 -5.74 30.83 4.35
CA ASN A 473 -6.46 32.10 4.30
C ASN A 473 -7.86 32.03 4.95
N ASN A 474 -8.25 30.88 5.50
CA ASN A 474 -9.55 30.71 6.12
C ASN A 474 -9.49 30.97 7.64
N PRO A 475 -10.29 31.89 8.21
CA PRO A 475 -10.21 32.26 9.62
C PRO A 475 -10.70 31.17 10.59
N ASN A 476 -11.39 30.12 10.11
CA ASN A 476 -11.81 28.99 10.96
C ASN A 476 -10.69 27.95 11.15
N VAL A 477 -9.70 27.94 10.26
CA VAL A 477 -8.57 27.01 10.29
C VAL A 477 -7.52 27.56 11.24
N LYS A 478 -7.15 26.75 12.24
CA LYS A 478 -6.16 27.08 13.27
C LYS A 478 -4.75 26.75 12.80
N ASP A 479 -4.57 25.51 12.35
CA ASP A 479 -3.26 24.98 11.94
C ASP A 479 -3.39 24.28 10.58
N VAL A 480 -2.39 24.48 9.71
CA VAL A 480 -2.20 23.75 8.47
C VAL A 480 -0.83 23.11 8.50
N PHE A 481 -0.78 21.78 8.32
CA PHE A 481 0.44 21.01 8.26
C PHE A 481 0.73 20.64 6.80
N TYR A 482 1.85 21.12 6.29
CA TYR A 482 2.34 20.82 4.94
C TYR A 482 3.85 21.13 4.87
N PRO A 483 4.70 20.30 4.22
CA PRO A 483 6.15 20.45 4.33
C PRO A 483 6.70 21.83 3.93
N LYS A 484 6.03 22.53 3.00
CA LYS A 484 6.42 23.89 2.54
C LYS A 484 6.27 24.98 3.60
N ILE A 485 5.40 24.77 4.59
CA ILE A 485 5.06 25.77 5.62
C ILE A 485 5.38 25.30 7.04
N ASN A 486 5.74 24.02 7.21
CA ASN A 486 6.18 23.50 8.49
C ASN A 486 7.51 24.13 8.93
N ASP A 487 7.73 24.16 10.24
CA ASP A 487 8.99 24.60 10.88
C ASP A 487 10.21 23.78 10.39
N THR A 488 10.03 22.50 10.10
CA THR A 488 11.05 21.61 9.53
C THR A 488 11.26 21.77 8.02
N ARG A 489 10.69 22.78 7.36
CA ARG A 489 10.82 22.98 5.90
C ARG A 489 12.28 22.93 5.42
N ALA A 490 13.19 23.55 6.16
CA ALA A 490 14.60 23.58 5.78
C ALA A 490 15.22 22.16 5.69
N LEU A 491 14.75 21.22 6.50
CA LEU A 491 15.18 19.80 6.46
C LEU A 491 14.55 19.09 5.26
N TYR A 492 13.29 19.38 4.93
CA TYR A 492 12.65 18.88 3.70
C TYR A 492 13.41 19.35 2.45
N ASP A 493 13.68 20.66 2.36
CA ASP A 493 14.33 21.28 1.20
C ASP A 493 15.75 20.74 0.96
N GLN A 494 16.47 20.30 2.01
CA GLN A 494 17.78 19.63 1.86
C GLN A 494 17.70 18.29 1.15
N CYS A 495 16.56 17.59 1.24
CA CYS A 495 16.34 16.30 0.60
C CYS A 495 15.41 16.41 -0.61
N ARG A 496 14.92 17.61 -0.96
CA ARG A 496 14.03 17.82 -2.09
C ARG A 496 14.81 17.68 -3.41
N THR A 497 14.26 16.94 -4.37
CA THR A 497 14.86 16.86 -5.70
C THR A 497 14.78 18.23 -6.40
N PRO A 498 15.65 18.54 -7.38
CA PRO A 498 15.67 19.86 -8.03
C PRO A 498 14.30 20.32 -8.57
N ASN A 499 13.50 19.39 -9.09
CA ASN A 499 12.16 19.65 -9.64
C ASN A 499 11.03 19.06 -8.76
N GLY A 500 11.35 18.62 -7.55
CA GLY A 500 10.41 18.00 -6.61
C GLY A 500 9.48 19.01 -5.98
N GLY A 501 8.22 18.61 -5.74
CA GLY A 501 7.27 19.39 -4.95
C GLY A 501 7.31 19.03 -3.46
N TYR A 502 6.25 19.39 -2.75
CA TYR A 502 6.09 19.11 -1.31
C TYR A 502 5.07 18.02 -1.01
N GLY A 503 4.62 17.28 -2.05
CA GLY A 503 3.76 16.11 -1.93
C GLY A 503 2.26 16.43 -2.01
N GLY A 504 1.47 15.37 -1.86
CA GLY A 504 0.02 15.39 -2.02
C GLY A 504 -0.81 15.34 -0.74
N LEU A 505 -0.15 15.42 0.42
CA LEU A 505 -0.79 15.24 1.71
C LEU A 505 -0.72 16.55 2.47
N LEU A 506 -1.83 16.97 3.06
CA LEU A 506 -1.88 18.02 4.07
C LEU A 506 -2.79 17.60 5.21
N SER A 507 -2.63 18.24 6.36
CA SER A 507 -3.54 18.10 7.49
C SER A 507 -3.98 19.47 7.98
N ILE A 508 -5.20 19.57 8.46
CA ILE A 508 -5.77 20.80 9.01
C ILE A 508 -6.40 20.56 10.37
N VAL A 509 -6.34 21.57 11.23
CA VAL A 509 -7.03 21.63 12.51
C VAL A 509 -7.81 22.94 12.57
N PHE A 510 -9.04 22.88 13.06
CA PHE A 510 -9.91 24.05 13.20
C PHE A 510 -9.82 24.64 14.61
N HIS A 511 -10.13 25.94 14.76
CA HIS A 511 -10.18 26.57 16.09
C HIS A 511 -11.27 25.96 16.98
N LYS A 512 -12.38 25.54 16.38
CA LYS A 512 -13.53 24.90 17.03
C LYS A 512 -13.60 23.44 16.57
N PRO A 513 -13.53 22.43 17.46
CA PRO A 513 -13.64 21.01 17.09
C PRO A 513 -14.87 20.68 16.25
N GLU A 514 -15.99 21.35 16.49
CA GLU A 514 -17.25 21.14 15.77
C GLU A 514 -17.12 21.51 14.29
N ASN A 515 -16.23 22.45 13.95
CA ASN A 515 -15.96 22.82 12.56
C ASN A 515 -15.21 21.70 11.82
N ALA A 516 -14.41 20.87 12.49
CA ALA A 516 -13.78 19.70 11.87
C ALA A 516 -14.82 18.67 11.43
N VAL A 517 -15.81 18.40 12.29
CA VAL A 517 -16.96 17.52 12.00
C VAL A 517 -17.79 18.09 10.86
N LYS A 518 -18.22 19.36 10.95
CA LYS A 518 -19.02 20.03 9.91
C LYS A 518 -18.29 20.04 8.56
N PHE A 519 -16.99 20.39 8.54
CA PHE A 519 -16.19 20.40 7.31
C PHE A 519 -16.07 18.99 6.72
N PHE A 520 -15.71 17.99 7.53
CA PHE A 520 -15.55 16.62 7.07
C PHE A 520 -16.85 16.06 6.49
N ASP A 521 -17.99 16.31 7.14
CA ASP A 521 -19.29 15.83 6.69
C ASP A 521 -19.73 16.54 5.40
N ALA A 522 -19.39 17.82 5.23
CA ALA A 522 -19.78 18.62 4.08
C ALA A 522 -18.90 18.48 2.83
N VAL A 523 -17.59 18.25 2.98
CA VAL A 523 -16.65 18.25 1.85
C VAL A 523 -16.96 17.11 0.87
N GLU A 524 -17.16 17.43 -0.40
CA GLU A 524 -17.56 16.45 -1.43
C GLU A 524 -16.35 15.74 -2.07
N THR A 525 -15.47 15.20 -1.23
CA THR A 525 -14.34 14.34 -1.64
C THR A 525 -14.64 12.87 -1.32
N ALA A 526 -13.81 11.94 -1.80
CA ALA A 526 -13.90 10.56 -1.31
C ALA A 526 -13.49 10.53 0.17
N LYS A 527 -14.19 9.74 0.99
CA LYS A 527 -14.00 9.73 2.45
C LYS A 527 -13.72 8.33 2.97
N GLY A 528 -12.52 8.11 3.48
CA GLY A 528 -12.08 6.78 3.90
C GLY A 528 -10.59 6.71 4.22
N PRO A 529 -10.09 5.54 4.63
CA PRO A 529 -8.66 5.34 4.88
C PRO A 529 -7.85 5.35 3.56
N SER A 530 -6.53 5.28 3.68
CA SER A 530 -5.55 5.42 2.57
C SER A 530 -5.30 6.87 2.12
N LEU A 531 -4.44 7.03 1.10
CA LEU A 531 -3.94 8.30 0.55
C LEU A 531 -3.24 8.06 -0.80
N GLY A 532 -2.88 9.14 -1.51
CA GLY A 532 -2.06 9.09 -2.71
C GLY A 532 -2.79 8.49 -3.91
N THR A 533 -4.02 8.94 -4.15
CA THR A 533 -4.92 8.42 -5.19
C THR A 533 -5.10 9.41 -6.34
N ASN A 534 -5.70 8.96 -7.45
CA ASN A 534 -6.03 9.84 -8.58
C ASN A 534 -7.16 10.84 -8.24
N PHE A 535 -7.89 10.57 -7.17
CA PHE A 535 -8.95 11.42 -6.63
C PHE A 535 -8.59 11.83 -5.21
N THR A 536 -9.17 12.91 -4.71
CA THR A 536 -8.93 13.44 -3.39
C THR A 536 -9.63 12.58 -2.33
N LEU A 537 -8.87 12.18 -1.32
CA LEU A 537 -9.34 11.44 -0.15
C LEU A 537 -9.23 12.30 1.10
N THR A 538 -10.31 12.40 1.87
CA THR A 538 -10.34 13.09 3.16
C THR A 538 -10.66 12.10 4.27
N SER A 539 -10.03 12.26 5.43
CA SER A 539 -10.25 11.39 6.59
C SER A 539 -10.05 12.11 7.93
N PRO A 540 -10.85 11.82 8.98
CA PRO A 540 -10.55 12.21 10.34
C PRO A 540 -9.44 11.30 10.88
N TYR A 541 -8.18 11.67 10.62
CA TYR A 541 -7.05 10.75 10.73
C TYR A 541 -6.89 10.19 12.14
N ALA A 542 -6.94 11.04 13.17
CA ALA A 542 -6.74 10.61 14.55
C ALA A 542 -7.82 9.60 14.98
N ILE A 543 -9.08 9.84 14.57
CA ILE A 543 -10.19 8.89 14.79
C ILE A 543 -9.90 7.57 14.09
N LEU A 544 -9.59 7.56 12.80
CA LEU A 544 -9.39 6.31 12.05
C LEU A 544 -8.12 5.51 12.41
N ALA A 545 -7.07 6.17 12.89
CA ALA A 545 -5.78 5.52 13.11
C ALA A 545 -5.47 5.27 14.59
N HIS A 546 -6.05 6.06 15.49
CA HIS A 546 -5.67 6.13 16.90
C HIS A 546 -6.86 6.23 17.85
N TYR A 547 -8.06 5.76 17.45
CA TYR A 547 -9.29 5.89 18.26
C TYR A 547 -9.10 5.43 19.72
N GLY A 548 -8.50 4.26 19.91
CA GLY A 548 -8.25 3.68 21.23
C GLY A 548 -7.08 4.30 22.00
N GLU A 549 -6.34 5.24 21.41
CA GLU A 549 -5.12 5.83 21.96
C GLU A 549 -5.00 7.35 21.70
N LEU A 550 -6.13 8.06 21.57
CA LEU A 550 -6.16 9.50 21.26
C LEU A 550 -5.35 10.35 22.24
N ASP A 551 -5.51 10.12 23.55
CA ASP A 551 -4.78 10.88 24.59
C ASP A 551 -3.25 10.65 24.51
N TRP A 552 -2.81 9.50 23.98
CA TRP A 552 -1.40 9.22 23.73
C TRP A 552 -0.93 9.91 22.45
N ALA A 553 -1.72 9.88 21.37
CA ALA A 553 -1.39 10.55 20.12
C ALA A 553 -1.28 12.08 20.28
N GLU A 554 -2.14 12.69 21.10
CA GLU A 554 -2.11 14.12 21.40
C GLU A 554 -0.82 14.58 22.09
N GLN A 555 -0.16 13.70 22.86
CA GLN A 555 1.14 14.00 23.49
C GLN A 555 2.23 14.27 22.45
N TYR A 556 2.06 13.80 21.22
CA TYR A 556 2.98 14.01 20.09
C TYR A 556 2.46 15.05 19.09
N GLY A 557 1.42 15.80 19.46
CA GLY A 557 0.85 16.88 18.65
C GLY A 557 -0.18 16.44 17.60
N VAL A 558 -0.62 15.17 17.63
CA VAL A 558 -1.70 14.69 16.74
C VAL A 558 -3.05 15.03 17.38
N ASP A 559 -3.63 16.16 16.98
CA ASP A 559 -4.96 16.60 17.47
C ASP A 559 -6.05 15.56 17.14
N ARG A 560 -6.91 15.23 18.11
CA ARG A 560 -8.01 14.28 17.92
C ARG A 560 -9.00 14.67 16.81
N ASN A 561 -9.06 15.95 16.49
CA ASN A 561 -9.94 16.52 15.46
C ASN A 561 -9.20 16.80 14.14
N LEU A 562 -7.97 16.32 13.99
CA LEU A 562 -7.16 16.52 12.78
C LEU A 562 -7.84 15.89 11.55
N VAL A 563 -8.10 16.73 10.55
CA VAL A 563 -8.61 16.31 9.24
C VAL A 563 -7.43 16.22 8.28
N ARG A 564 -7.19 15.03 7.73
CA ARG A 564 -6.13 14.78 6.74
C ARG A 564 -6.73 14.73 5.34
N ILE A 565 -6.11 15.42 4.41
CA ILE A 565 -6.53 15.52 3.01
C ILE A 565 -5.38 15.05 2.12
N ALA A 566 -5.61 13.97 1.38
CA ALA A 566 -4.74 13.46 0.34
C ALA A 566 -5.29 13.92 -1.02
N VAL A 567 -4.70 14.98 -1.56
CA VAL A 567 -5.12 15.66 -2.79
C VAL A 567 -4.80 14.81 -4.02
N GLY A 568 -5.78 14.70 -4.92
CA GLY A 568 -5.69 13.94 -6.17
C GLY A 568 -5.35 14.79 -7.41
N ILE A 569 -5.68 14.26 -8.58
CA ILE A 569 -5.40 14.86 -9.90
C ILE A 569 -6.64 15.49 -10.56
N GLU A 570 -7.69 15.78 -9.78
CA GLU A 570 -8.86 16.47 -10.28
C GLU A 570 -8.50 17.84 -10.87
N LYS A 571 -9.40 18.39 -11.67
CA LYS A 571 -9.21 19.73 -12.21
C LYS A 571 -9.15 20.74 -11.07
N GLU A 572 -8.02 21.43 -10.97
CA GLU A 572 -7.66 22.34 -9.87
C GLU A 572 -8.81 23.25 -9.46
N SER A 573 -9.39 24.01 -10.40
CA SER A 573 -10.48 24.96 -10.11
C SER A 573 -11.73 24.29 -9.53
N GLU A 574 -12.03 23.06 -9.92
CA GLU A 574 -13.21 22.34 -9.43
C GLU A 574 -12.94 21.77 -8.04
N LEU A 575 -11.74 21.25 -7.79
CA LEU A 575 -11.34 20.78 -6.46
C LEU A 575 -11.26 21.92 -5.44
N MET A 576 -10.70 23.07 -5.84
CA MET A 576 -10.64 24.25 -4.98
C MET A 576 -12.05 24.71 -4.59
N LYS A 577 -12.99 24.69 -5.56
CA LYS A 577 -14.39 25.03 -5.31
C LYS A 577 -15.05 24.09 -4.30
N VAL A 578 -14.75 22.78 -4.34
CA VAL A 578 -15.22 21.81 -3.34
C VAL A 578 -14.76 22.18 -1.92
N PHE A 579 -13.51 22.62 -1.75
CA PHE A 579 -13.02 23.05 -0.44
C PHE A 579 -13.64 24.38 0.00
N GLU A 580 -13.75 25.36 -0.90
CA GLU A 580 -14.38 26.66 -0.62
C GLU A 580 -15.84 26.49 -0.19
N ASP A 581 -16.60 25.64 -0.89
CA ASP A 581 -18.01 25.38 -0.58
C ASP A 581 -18.18 24.72 0.78
N ALA A 582 -17.33 23.76 1.13
CA ALA A 582 -17.35 23.13 2.46
C ALA A 582 -16.97 24.11 3.58
N LEU A 583 -15.97 24.98 3.34
CA LEU A 583 -15.54 25.99 4.30
C LEU A 583 -16.58 27.11 4.50
N ALA A 584 -17.37 27.45 3.47
CA ALA A 584 -18.42 28.46 3.54
C ALA A 584 -19.59 28.08 4.47
N LEU A 585 -19.74 26.79 4.79
CA LEU A 585 -20.76 26.27 5.71
C LEU A 585 -20.36 26.40 7.19
N LEU A 586 -19.12 26.80 7.47
CA LEU A 586 -18.60 26.92 8.83
C LEU A 586 -19.02 28.26 9.45
N GLU A 587 -19.47 28.21 10.70
CA GLU A 587 -19.75 29.42 11.50
C GLU A 587 -18.43 30.06 11.93
N GLN A 588 -18.32 31.38 11.77
CA GLN A 588 -17.18 32.17 12.25
C GLN A 588 -17.07 32.12 13.78
#